data_AF-A0A952MHN2-F1
#
_entry.id   AF-A0A952MHN2-F1
#
_cell.length_a   1.000
_cell.length_b   1.000
_cell.length_c   1.000
_cell.angle_alpha   90.00
_cell.angle_beta   90.00
_cell.angle_gamma   90.00
#
_symmetry.space_group_name_H-M   'P 1'
#
loop_
_entity.id
_entity.type
_entity.pdbx_description
1 polymer ?
#
loop_
_entity_poly.entity_id
_entity_poly.type
_entity_poly.pdbx_seq_one_letter_code
_entity_poly.pdbx_strand_id
1 'polypeptide(L)'
;MKKIFVTCIVIILFDTSFSQTAINPAAIDIVRDSFGVPHIFAKTDAEVAYGLAWAQAEDDFKSMQEVILPAKNLMAAVQGKKGAAGDYAFALFRCREITEEKWNTLTPAFLKLIAGYVQGINDYAKTHPGEILHKKIFPVTEKEYISSSVFALTIFNGAGNALQRIFENNEWEVPELNKKGSNSVAVSASKTTTGEAYLLVNAHQPNTGPQAFYEAHICSEEGLNVTGGLLAGGPCILHGVNENLGWAHTVNYCDRMDEYQLEMNPANALQYKFNGQWLNLEVKTIRLKIKGIPFKVKRKIYWSRYGATMKNKQGFFSIRLGANMKIGVLDQWYQMNKAKNFT
;
A
#
# COMPACT_ATOMS: atom_id res chain seq x y z
N MET A 1 28.17 5.48 -63.56
CA MET A 1 27.19 4.97 -62.58
C MET A 1 27.94 4.46 -61.35
N LYS A 2 27.92 5.20 -60.24
CA LYS A 2 28.60 4.82 -58.99
C LYS A 2 27.70 3.87 -58.19
N LYS A 3 28.17 2.64 -57.94
CA LYS A 3 27.48 1.66 -57.06
C LYS A 3 27.79 2.01 -55.60
N ILE A 4 26.76 2.36 -54.84
CA ILE A 4 26.83 2.57 -53.38
C ILE A 4 26.67 1.21 -52.72
N PHE A 5 27.69 0.77 -51.98
CA PHE A 5 27.61 -0.40 -51.10
C PHE A 5 26.99 0.05 -49.78
N VAL A 6 25.81 -0.48 -49.44
CA VAL A 6 25.16 -0.27 -48.14
C VAL A 6 25.53 -1.45 -47.24
N THR A 7 26.42 -1.21 -46.29
CA THR A 7 26.76 -2.18 -45.24
C THR A 7 25.68 -2.14 -44.16
N CYS A 8 24.89 -3.20 -44.03
CA CYS A 8 23.91 -3.35 -42.94
C CYS A 8 24.65 -3.68 -41.63
N ILE A 9 24.62 -2.74 -40.68
CA ILE A 9 25.02 -2.97 -39.29
C ILE A 9 23.86 -3.69 -38.60
N VAL A 10 24.06 -4.95 -38.24
CA VAL A 10 23.13 -5.71 -37.39
C VAL A 10 23.38 -5.27 -35.94
N ILE A 11 22.46 -4.50 -35.39
CA ILE A 11 22.42 -4.17 -33.96
C ILE A 11 21.83 -5.39 -33.24
N ILE A 12 22.67 -6.17 -32.58
CA ILE A 12 22.23 -7.24 -31.67
C ILE A 12 21.74 -6.57 -30.39
N LEU A 13 20.42 -6.43 -30.26
CA LEU A 13 19.77 -6.05 -29.01
C LEU A 13 19.91 -7.24 -28.05
N PHE A 14 20.75 -7.09 -27.03
CA PHE A 14 20.74 -8.00 -25.89
C PHE A 14 19.47 -7.73 -25.08
N ASP A 15 18.41 -8.49 -25.35
CA ASP A 15 17.27 -8.61 -24.44
C ASP A 15 17.76 -9.28 -23.15
N THR A 16 18.07 -8.47 -22.14
CA THR A 16 18.22 -8.94 -20.76
C THR A 16 16.83 -9.23 -20.21
N SER A 17 16.22 -10.29 -20.72
CA SER A 17 15.06 -10.91 -20.09
C SER A 17 15.55 -11.46 -18.74
N PHE A 18 15.35 -10.70 -17.66
CA PHE A 18 15.37 -11.26 -16.32
C PHE A 18 14.32 -12.37 -16.31
N SER A 19 14.78 -13.61 -16.44
CA SER A 19 13.94 -14.79 -16.27
C SER A 19 13.47 -14.78 -14.82
N GLN A 20 12.27 -14.26 -14.59
CA GLN A 20 11.58 -14.39 -13.34
C GLN A 20 11.36 -15.89 -13.14
N THR A 21 12.10 -16.48 -12.21
CA THR A 21 11.98 -17.89 -11.90
C THR A 21 10.52 -18.15 -11.55
N ALA A 22 9.84 -18.96 -12.35
CA ALA A 22 8.43 -19.22 -12.17
C ALA A 22 8.22 -19.84 -10.78
N ILE A 23 7.27 -19.31 -10.01
CA ILE A 23 6.88 -19.89 -8.71
C ILE A 23 6.40 -21.33 -8.96
N ASN A 24 6.87 -22.27 -8.13
CA ASN A 24 6.40 -23.64 -8.14
C ASN A 24 5.51 -23.89 -6.90
N PRO A 25 4.17 -23.80 -7.01
CA PRO A 25 3.29 -23.97 -5.86
C PRO A 25 3.41 -25.33 -5.17
N ALA A 26 3.81 -26.37 -5.90
CA ALA A 26 3.99 -27.72 -5.34
C ALA A 26 5.25 -27.85 -4.45
N ALA A 27 6.10 -26.83 -4.40
CA ALA A 27 7.28 -26.78 -3.54
C ALA A 27 7.05 -25.88 -2.29
N ILE A 28 5.81 -25.44 -2.06
CA ILE A 28 5.43 -24.60 -0.91
C ILE A 28 4.65 -25.47 0.07
N ASP A 29 5.17 -25.58 1.29
CA ASP A 29 4.48 -26.25 2.39
C ASP A 29 3.75 -25.21 3.23
N ILE A 30 2.43 -25.32 3.32
CA ILE A 30 1.60 -24.53 4.25
C ILE A 30 1.07 -25.49 5.32
N VAL A 31 1.61 -25.38 6.53
CA VAL A 31 1.20 -26.20 7.68
C VAL A 31 0.44 -25.32 8.65
N ARG A 32 -0.77 -25.70 9.05
CA ARG A 32 -1.57 -24.95 10.02
C ARG A 32 -1.51 -25.59 11.41
N ASP A 33 -1.39 -24.77 12.43
CA ASP A 33 -1.45 -25.23 13.82
C ASP A 33 -2.90 -25.44 14.31
N SER A 34 -3.07 -25.69 15.61
CA SER A 34 -4.40 -25.95 16.20
C SER A 34 -5.34 -24.73 16.24
N PHE A 35 -4.80 -23.52 16.05
CA PHE A 35 -5.56 -22.27 15.95
C PHE A 35 -5.78 -21.85 14.49
N GLY A 36 -5.22 -22.60 13.53
CA GLY A 36 -5.30 -22.31 12.11
C GLY A 36 -4.20 -21.37 11.62
N VAL A 37 -3.20 -21.02 12.45
CA VAL A 37 -2.10 -20.14 12.05
C VAL A 37 -1.25 -20.85 11.00
N PRO A 38 -1.05 -20.28 9.80
CA PRO A 38 -0.20 -20.89 8.79
C PRO A 38 1.29 -20.68 9.11
N HIS A 39 2.03 -21.78 8.99
CA HIS A 39 3.48 -21.84 8.93
C HIS A 39 3.87 -22.20 7.50
N ILE A 40 4.48 -21.26 6.80
CA ILE A 40 4.73 -21.35 5.35
C ILE A 40 6.22 -21.53 5.12
N PHE A 41 6.60 -22.62 4.45
CA PHE A 41 7.97 -22.99 4.14
C PHE A 41 8.16 -23.10 2.63
N ALA A 42 9.22 -22.49 2.10
CA ALA A 42 9.66 -22.71 0.73
C ALA A 42 11.15 -22.37 0.58
N LYS A 43 11.73 -22.61 -0.60
CA LYS A 43 13.15 -22.29 -0.84
C LYS A 43 13.39 -20.80 -0.97
N THR A 44 12.51 -20.11 -1.70
CA THR A 44 12.69 -18.68 -2.00
C THR A 44 11.70 -17.80 -1.24
N ASP A 45 12.09 -16.55 -1.00
CA ASP A 45 11.22 -15.53 -0.39
C ASP A 45 9.97 -15.30 -1.24
N ALA A 46 10.08 -15.36 -2.56
CA ALA A 46 8.97 -15.19 -3.48
C ALA A 46 7.94 -16.35 -3.39
N GLU A 47 8.40 -17.59 -3.25
CA GLU A 47 7.52 -18.75 -3.02
C GLU A 47 6.84 -18.67 -1.66
N VAL A 48 7.56 -18.27 -0.61
CA VAL A 48 6.95 -18.03 0.70
C VAL A 48 5.88 -16.93 0.64
N ALA A 49 6.15 -15.84 -0.08
CA ALA A 49 5.18 -14.77 -0.28
C ALA A 49 3.95 -15.22 -1.09
N TYR A 50 4.13 -16.12 -2.07
CA TYR A 50 3.02 -16.78 -2.76
C TYR A 50 2.15 -17.57 -1.78
N GLY A 51 2.77 -18.43 -0.97
CA GLY A 51 2.07 -19.23 0.04
C GLY A 51 1.34 -18.37 1.06
N LEU A 52 1.94 -17.25 1.47
CA LEU A 52 1.33 -16.26 2.37
C LEU A 52 0.10 -15.59 1.75
N ALA A 53 0.16 -15.22 0.47
CA ALA A 53 -0.99 -14.67 -0.23
C ALA A 53 -2.13 -15.70 -0.35
N TRP A 54 -1.79 -16.95 -0.62
CA TRP A 54 -2.75 -18.05 -0.71
C TRP A 54 -3.44 -18.31 0.63
N ALA A 55 -2.65 -18.48 1.72
CA ALA A 55 -3.19 -18.72 3.05
C ALA A 55 -4.08 -17.56 3.55
N GLN A 56 -3.65 -16.31 3.34
CA GLN A 56 -4.50 -15.14 3.65
C GLN A 56 -5.81 -15.15 2.87
N ALA A 57 -5.78 -15.60 1.61
CA ALA A 57 -6.98 -15.64 0.79
C ALA A 57 -7.95 -16.74 1.25
N GLU A 58 -7.46 -17.92 1.62
CA GLU A 58 -8.28 -18.97 2.24
C GLU A 58 -9.07 -18.46 3.45
N ASP A 59 -8.46 -17.60 4.26
CA ASP A 59 -9.04 -17.15 5.52
C ASP A 59 -9.85 -15.85 5.41
N ASP A 60 -9.41 -14.87 4.60
CA ASP A 60 -10.09 -13.58 4.43
C ASP A 60 -9.87 -12.94 3.05
N PHE A 61 -10.20 -13.68 1.99
CA PHE A 61 -10.09 -13.16 0.62
C PHE A 61 -10.88 -11.87 0.40
N LYS A 62 -11.99 -11.68 1.13
CA LYS A 62 -12.81 -10.47 1.02
C LYS A 62 -12.02 -9.23 1.42
N SER A 63 -11.38 -9.22 2.59
CA SER A 63 -10.61 -8.06 3.04
C SER A 63 -9.41 -7.78 2.13
N MET A 64 -8.73 -8.82 1.64
CA MET A 64 -7.65 -8.66 0.67
C MET A 64 -8.13 -7.95 -0.60
N GLN A 65 -9.29 -8.35 -1.13
CA GLN A 65 -9.90 -7.70 -2.29
C GLN A 65 -10.27 -6.24 -2.01
N GLU A 66 -10.79 -5.92 -0.83
CA GLU A 66 -11.14 -4.55 -0.42
C GLU A 66 -9.93 -3.61 -0.46
N VAL A 67 -8.74 -4.09 -0.11
CA VAL A 67 -7.48 -3.32 -0.21
C VAL A 67 -7.06 -3.06 -1.66
N ILE A 68 -7.43 -3.93 -2.60
CA ILE A 68 -7.07 -3.84 -4.02
C ILE A 68 -8.05 -2.97 -4.83
N LEU A 69 -9.31 -2.88 -4.40
CA LEU A 69 -10.35 -2.09 -5.07
C LEU A 69 -9.92 -0.66 -5.48
N PRO A 70 -9.20 0.13 -4.65
CA PRO A 70 -8.76 1.48 -5.02
C PRO A 70 -7.92 1.49 -6.29
N ALA A 71 -6.93 0.58 -6.40
CA ALA A 71 -6.07 0.50 -7.58
C ALA A 71 -6.81 0.06 -8.84
N LYS A 72 -8.00 -0.53 -8.71
CA LYS A 72 -8.87 -0.86 -9.84
C LYS A 72 -9.93 0.21 -10.12
N ASN A 73 -10.02 1.26 -9.29
CA ASN A 73 -11.09 2.26 -9.31
C ASN A 73 -12.48 1.58 -9.25
N LEU A 74 -12.60 0.61 -8.33
CA LEU A 74 -13.78 -0.23 -8.16
C LEU A 74 -14.44 -0.06 -6.78
N MET A 75 -13.91 0.76 -5.87
CA MET A 75 -14.52 0.94 -4.56
C MET A 75 -15.96 1.43 -4.70
N ALA A 76 -16.21 2.42 -5.56
CA ALA A 76 -17.56 2.94 -5.81
C ALA A 76 -18.49 1.90 -6.44
N ALA A 77 -17.95 1.02 -7.28
CA ALA A 77 -18.70 -0.01 -7.97
C ALA A 77 -19.11 -1.16 -7.04
N VAL A 78 -18.33 -1.44 -6.00
CA VAL A 78 -18.58 -2.51 -5.01
C VAL A 78 -19.32 -1.98 -3.79
N GLN A 79 -18.84 -0.87 -3.22
CA GLN A 79 -19.27 -0.31 -1.93
C GLN A 79 -20.20 0.91 -2.07
N GLY A 80 -20.55 1.31 -3.30
CA GLY A 80 -21.48 2.41 -3.56
C GLY A 80 -20.94 3.78 -3.16
N LYS A 81 -21.80 4.63 -2.57
CA LYS A 81 -21.44 6.02 -2.23
C LYS A 81 -20.24 6.10 -1.28
N LYS A 82 -20.12 5.18 -0.30
CA LYS A 82 -18.99 5.12 0.62
C LYS A 82 -17.67 4.89 -0.13
N GLY A 83 -17.67 3.95 -1.09
CA GLY A 83 -16.50 3.67 -1.93
C GLY A 83 -16.14 4.80 -2.91
N ALA A 84 -17.10 5.63 -3.30
CA ALA A 84 -16.84 6.75 -4.22
C ALA A 84 -15.86 7.79 -3.65
N ALA A 85 -15.86 7.99 -2.33
CA ALA A 85 -14.87 8.84 -1.66
C ALA A 85 -13.47 8.25 -1.75
N GLY A 86 -13.33 6.92 -1.60
CA GLY A 86 -12.06 6.21 -1.74
C GLY A 86 -11.49 6.26 -3.15
N ASP A 87 -12.30 5.97 -4.17
CA ASP A 87 -11.89 6.09 -5.58
C ASP A 87 -11.48 7.53 -5.95
N TYR A 88 -12.19 8.53 -5.42
CA TYR A 88 -11.83 9.94 -5.58
C TYR A 88 -10.49 10.24 -4.90
N ALA A 89 -10.30 9.80 -3.65
CA ALA A 89 -9.09 10.04 -2.88
C ALA A 89 -7.86 9.37 -3.52
N PHE A 90 -7.98 8.11 -3.96
CA PHE A 90 -6.92 7.39 -4.66
C PHE A 90 -6.41 8.16 -5.88
N ALA A 91 -7.34 8.68 -6.69
CA ALA A 91 -7.00 9.47 -7.87
C ALA A 91 -6.47 10.87 -7.50
N LEU A 92 -7.07 11.54 -6.51
CA LEU A 92 -6.67 12.86 -6.04
C LEU A 92 -5.22 12.83 -5.54
N PHE A 93 -4.86 11.82 -4.74
CA PHE A 93 -3.54 11.65 -4.15
C PHE A 93 -2.50 11.05 -5.10
N ARG A 94 -2.87 10.78 -6.36
CA ARG A 94 -1.96 10.30 -7.41
C ARG A 94 -1.24 9.00 -7.05
N CYS A 95 -1.89 8.11 -6.30
CA CYS A 95 -1.26 6.90 -5.78
C CYS A 95 -0.65 6.03 -6.90
N ARG A 96 -1.32 5.96 -8.06
CA ARG A 96 -0.79 5.27 -9.24
C ARG A 96 0.39 6.00 -9.84
N GLU A 97 0.26 7.29 -10.11
CA GLU A 97 1.34 8.08 -10.72
C GLU A 97 2.60 8.11 -9.86
N ILE A 98 2.46 8.20 -8.52
CA ILE A 98 3.59 8.13 -7.56
C ILE A 98 4.27 6.76 -7.63
N THR A 99 3.49 5.67 -7.74
CA THR A 99 4.03 4.32 -7.86
C THR A 99 4.85 4.17 -9.13
N GLU A 100 4.36 4.68 -10.26
CA GLU A 100 5.08 4.67 -11.54
C GLU A 100 6.38 5.47 -11.46
N GLU A 101 6.31 6.71 -10.94
CA GLU A 101 7.46 7.62 -10.82
C GLU A 101 8.58 7.01 -9.96
N LYS A 102 8.21 6.32 -8.88
CA LYS A 102 9.15 5.85 -7.86
C LYS A 102 9.44 4.36 -7.94
N TRP A 103 8.94 3.65 -8.96
CA TRP A 103 9.06 2.20 -9.09
C TRP A 103 10.51 1.72 -8.93
N ASN A 104 11.45 2.41 -9.59
CA ASN A 104 12.87 2.05 -9.59
C ASN A 104 13.60 2.38 -8.27
N THR A 105 12.90 2.87 -7.25
CA THR A 105 13.46 3.08 -5.90
C THR A 105 13.33 1.84 -5.01
N LEU A 106 12.55 0.85 -5.43
CA LEU A 106 12.36 -0.43 -4.73
C LEU A 106 13.53 -1.37 -5.01
N THR A 107 13.91 -2.17 -4.02
CA THR A 107 15.00 -3.13 -4.20
C THR A 107 14.58 -4.30 -5.11
N PRO A 108 15.50 -4.86 -5.92
CA PRO A 108 15.20 -6.04 -6.75
C PRO A 108 14.70 -7.24 -5.95
N ALA A 109 15.22 -7.45 -4.74
CA ALA A 109 14.79 -8.53 -3.86
C ALA A 109 13.34 -8.36 -3.41
N PHE A 110 12.94 -7.14 -3.04
CA PHE A 110 11.55 -6.83 -2.70
C PHE A 110 10.62 -6.97 -3.91
N LEU A 111 11.04 -6.55 -5.10
CA LEU A 111 10.23 -6.73 -6.30
C LEU A 111 9.94 -8.21 -6.60
N LYS A 112 10.90 -9.12 -6.34
CA LYS A 112 10.68 -10.57 -6.43
C LYS A 112 9.67 -11.08 -5.41
N LEU A 113 9.76 -10.62 -4.16
CA LEU A 113 8.79 -10.94 -3.10
C LEU A 113 7.36 -10.54 -3.53
N ILE A 114 7.20 -9.31 -4.02
CA ILE A 114 5.90 -8.79 -4.46
C ILE A 114 5.36 -9.54 -5.68
N ALA A 115 6.22 -9.89 -6.62
CA ALA A 115 5.86 -10.76 -7.74
C ALA A 115 5.25 -12.09 -7.26
N GLY A 116 5.91 -12.76 -6.30
CA GLY A 116 5.41 -14.01 -5.71
C GLY A 116 4.05 -13.83 -5.01
N TYR A 117 3.92 -12.80 -4.17
CA TYR A 117 2.67 -12.48 -3.48
C TYR A 117 1.51 -12.20 -4.45
N VAL A 118 1.76 -11.38 -5.46
CA VAL A 118 0.76 -10.99 -6.47
C VAL A 118 0.38 -12.19 -7.35
N GLN A 119 1.33 -13.07 -7.66
CA GLN A 119 1.02 -14.32 -8.34
C GLN A 119 0.11 -15.21 -7.47
N GLY A 120 0.40 -15.35 -6.17
CA GLY A 120 -0.40 -16.16 -5.24
C GLY A 120 -1.85 -15.72 -5.15
N ILE A 121 -2.10 -14.41 -4.97
CA ILE A 121 -3.48 -13.90 -4.91
C ILE A 121 -4.22 -14.02 -6.25
N ASN A 122 -3.52 -13.84 -7.38
CA ASN A 122 -4.11 -14.01 -8.71
C ASN A 122 -4.49 -15.47 -8.99
N ASP A 123 -3.64 -16.42 -8.59
CA ASP A 123 -3.90 -17.85 -8.75
C ASP A 123 -5.06 -18.31 -7.86
N TYR A 124 -5.11 -17.85 -6.60
CA TYR A 124 -6.26 -18.10 -5.72
C TYR A 124 -7.56 -17.56 -6.32
N ALA A 125 -7.55 -16.34 -6.87
CA ALA A 125 -8.72 -15.75 -7.51
C ALA A 125 -9.19 -16.58 -8.73
N LYS A 126 -8.26 -17.16 -9.48
CA LYS A 126 -8.56 -17.99 -10.65
C LYS A 126 -9.25 -19.30 -10.27
N THR A 127 -8.89 -19.89 -9.13
CA THR A 127 -9.49 -21.12 -8.62
C THR A 127 -10.78 -20.88 -7.83
N HIS A 128 -10.99 -19.65 -7.32
CA HIS A 128 -12.17 -19.26 -6.53
C HIS A 128 -12.98 -18.12 -7.19
N PRO A 129 -13.43 -18.26 -8.45
CA PRO A 129 -14.13 -17.16 -9.15
C PRO A 129 -15.44 -16.74 -8.48
N GLY A 130 -16.06 -17.63 -7.69
CA GLY A 130 -17.29 -17.37 -6.95
C GLY A 130 -17.13 -16.39 -5.78
N GLU A 131 -15.91 -16.21 -5.27
CA GLU A 131 -15.59 -15.33 -4.14
C GLU A 131 -15.15 -13.92 -4.57
N ILE A 132 -15.01 -13.68 -5.88
CA ILE A 132 -14.55 -12.40 -6.42
C ILE A 132 -15.65 -11.33 -6.28
N LEU A 133 -15.37 -10.26 -5.54
CA LEU A 133 -16.30 -9.16 -5.27
C LEU A 133 -16.75 -8.41 -6.52
N HIS A 134 -15.89 -8.36 -7.54
CA HIS A 134 -16.20 -7.77 -8.83
C HIS A 134 -15.33 -8.36 -9.94
N LYS A 135 -15.94 -8.77 -11.05
CA LYS A 135 -15.30 -9.43 -12.21
C LYS A 135 -14.15 -8.70 -12.92
N LYS A 136 -13.73 -7.53 -12.42
CA LYS A 136 -12.64 -6.70 -12.96
C LYS A 136 -11.52 -6.47 -11.95
N ILE A 137 -11.59 -7.10 -10.78
CA ILE A 137 -10.53 -6.99 -9.76
C ILE A 137 -9.29 -7.74 -10.24
N PHE A 138 -9.46 -8.98 -10.69
CA PHE A 138 -8.34 -9.82 -11.11
C PHE A 138 -8.19 -9.90 -12.65
N PRO A 139 -6.97 -10.12 -13.16
CA PRO A 139 -5.71 -10.17 -12.41
C PRO A 139 -5.24 -8.79 -11.93
N VAL A 140 -4.48 -8.78 -10.84
CA VAL A 140 -3.82 -7.61 -10.24
C VAL A 140 -2.36 -7.60 -10.67
N THR A 141 -1.81 -6.43 -11.00
CA THR A 141 -0.37 -6.26 -11.27
C THR A 141 0.38 -5.81 -10.02
N GLU A 142 1.69 -5.98 -10.00
CA GLU A 142 2.56 -5.54 -8.90
C GLU A 142 2.45 -4.03 -8.67
N LYS A 143 2.33 -3.24 -9.74
CA LYS A 143 2.15 -1.79 -9.65
C LYS A 143 0.78 -1.41 -9.10
N GLU A 144 -0.28 -2.15 -9.45
CA GLU A 144 -1.60 -1.93 -8.85
C GLU A 144 -1.59 -2.27 -7.36
N TYR A 145 -0.95 -3.37 -6.98
CA TYR A 145 -0.75 -3.75 -5.60
C TYR A 145 0.02 -2.68 -4.80
N ILE A 146 1.18 -2.23 -5.30
CA ILE A 146 1.96 -1.17 -4.63
C ILE A 146 1.20 0.16 -4.60
N SER A 147 0.44 0.50 -5.64
CA SER A 147 -0.38 1.72 -5.60
C SER A 147 -1.48 1.67 -4.53
N SER A 148 -1.99 0.47 -4.22
CA SER A 148 -2.93 0.26 -3.12
C SER A 148 -2.26 0.44 -1.76
N SER A 149 -1.00 -0.03 -1.60
CA SER A 149 -0.25 0.18 -0.36
C SER A 149 0.09 1.65 -0.14
N VAL A 150 0.44 2.39 -1.21
CA VAL A 150 0.59 3.86 -1.16
C VAL A 150 -0.69 4.50 -0.65
N PHE A 151 -1.86 4.11 -1.19
CA PHE A 151 -3.15 4.65 -0.73
C PHE A 151 -3.46 4.29 0.72
N ALA A 152 -3.23 3.05 1.13
CA ALA A 152 -3.40 2.63 2.52
C ALA A 152 -2.56 3.51 3.46
N LEU A 153 -1.28 3.72 3.14
CA LEU A 153 -0.39 4.59 3.90
C LEU A 153 -0.84 6.05 3.88
N THR A 154 -1.35 6.55 2.74
CA THR A 154 -1.97 7.88 2.66
C THR A 154 -3.08 8.03 3.72
N ILE A 155 -3.98 7.04 3.83
CA ILE A 155 -5.07 7.07 4.80
C ILE A 155 -4.56 6.91 6.24
N PHE A 156 -3.60 6.01 6.50
CA PHE A 156 -2.98 5.83 7.82
C PHE A 156 -2.26 7.08 8.34
N ASN A 157 -1.88 7.99 7.45
CA ASN A 157 -1.25 9.27 7.80
C ASN A 157 -2.25 10.44 7.92
N GLY A 158 -3.55 10.15 7.98
CA GLY A 158 -4.58 11.14 8.31
C GLY A 158 -5.23 11.84 7.12
N ALA A 159 -4.83 11.51 5.90
CA ALA A 159 -5.37 12.15 4.70
C ALA A 159 -6.89 11.99 4.55
N GLY A 160 -7.46 10.86 5.00
CA GLY A 160 -8.92 10.66 5.00
C GLY A 160 -9.66 11.71 5.86
N ASN A 161 -9.14 11.98 7.07
CA ASN A 161 -9.70 12.97 7.98
C ASN A 161 -9.57 14.39 7.40
N ALA A 162 -8.43 14.70 6.78
CA ALA A 162 -8.21 15.97 6.08
C ALA A 162 -9.22 16.19 4.95
N LEU A 163 -9.41 15.19 4.08
CA LEU A 163 -10.39 15.26 3.00
C LEU A 163 -11.80 15.49 3.53
N GLN A 164 -12.18 14.77 4.60
CA GLN A 164 -13.49 14.94 5.22
C GLN A 164 -13.68 16.36 5.76
N ARG A 165 -12.73 16.86 6.56
CA ARG A 165 -12.77 18.22 7.11
C ARG A 165 -12.90 19.28 6.02
N ILE A 166 -12.04 19.23 5.00
CA ILE A 166 -12.07 20.21 3.90
C ILE A 166 -13.41 20.14 3.17
N PHE A 167 -13.93 18.93 2.92
CA PHE A 167 -15.21 18.75 2.24
C PHE A 167 -16.39 19.32 3.05
N GLU A 168 -16.38 19.12 4.37
CA GLU A 168 -17.44 19.58 5.29
C GLU A 168 -17.36 21.09 5.58
N ASN A 169 -16.25 21.76 5.25
CA ASN A 169 -15.94 23.15 5.60
C ASN A 169 -15.76 23.37 7.12
N ASN A 170 -15.29 22.34 7.82
CA ASN A 170 -15.00 22.45 9.25
C ASN A 170 -13.65 23.16 9.43
N GLU A 171 -13.52 23.89 10.54
CA GLU A 171 -12.25 24.49 10.94
C GLU A 171 -11.23 23.41 11.33
N TRP A 172 -9.94 23.79 11.35
CA TRP A 172 -8.90 22.92 11.84
C TRP A 172 -9.04 22.76 13.36
N GLU A 173 -9.54 21.60 13.79
CA GLU A 173 -9.49 21.20 15.20
C GLU A 173 -8.22 20.39 15.47
N VAL A 174 -7.58 20.65 16.61
CA VAL A 174 -6.46 19.84 17.11
C VAL A 174 -7.00 18.43 17.37
N PRO A 175 -6.43 17.38 16.74
CA PRO A 175 -6.92 16.02 16.93
C PRO A 175 -6.91 15.61 18.41
N GLU A 176 -8.01 15.03 18.89
CA GLU A 176 -8.05 14.42 20.23
C GLU A 176 -7.07 13.23 20.29
N LEU A 177 -5.94 13.41 20.96
CA LEU A 177 -4.83 12.45 21.04
C LEU A 177 -5.15 11.19 21.90
N ASN A 178 -6.36 11.07 22.45
CA ASN A 178 -6.68 10.07 23.47
C ASN A 178 -7.56 8.90 22.97
N LYS A 179 -7.93 8.86 21.68
CA LYS A 179 -8.87 7.85 21.15
C LYS A 179 -8.24 6.71 20.35
N LYS A 180 -6.93 6.74 20.12
CA LYS A 180 -6.20 5.68 19.40
C LYS A 180 -5.04 5.20 20.24
N GLY A 181 -4.76 3.91 20.17
CA GLY A 181 -3.66 3.31 20.91
C GLY A 181 -3.00 2.19 20.13
N SER A 182 -1.84 1.83 20.65
CA SER A 182 -1.39 0.46 20.86
C SER A 182 -0.48 0.52 22.09
N ASN A 183 -0.33 -0.59 22.82
CA ASN A 183 0.74 -0.72 23.80
C ASN A 183 1.92 -1.47 23.18
N SER A 184 3.12 -1.12 23.61
CA SER A 184 4.35 -1.87 23.33
C SER A 184 5.28 -1.71 24.53
N VAL A 185 5.91 -2.80 24.94
CA VAL A 185 6.89 -2.82 26.04
C VAL A 185 8.07 -3.67 25.61
N ALA A 186 9.28 -3.12 25.73
CA ALA A 186 10.52 -3.86 25.58
C ALA A 186 11.27 -3.87 26.92
N VAL A 187 11.63 -5.05 27.40
CA VAL A 187 12.38 -5.24 28.64
C VAL A 187 13.76 -5.78 28.32
N SER A 188 14.80 -5.05 28.72
CA SER A 188 16.18 -5.48 28.56
C SER A 188 16.48 -6.72 29.40
N ALA A 189 17.33 -7.61 28.89
CA ALA A 189 17.81 -8.82 29.57
C ALA A 189 18.28 -8.55 31.01
N SER A 190 18.97 -7.42 31.25
CA SER A 190 19.47 -7.04 32.59
C SER A 190 18.38 -6.72 33.62
N LYS A 191 17.12 -6.64 33.19
CA LYS A 191 15.95 -6.40 34.05
C LYS A 191 15.08 -7.65 34.22
N THR A 192 15.58 -8.83 33.84
CA THR A 192 14.83 -10.10 33.84
C THR A 192 15.55 -11.16 34.63
N THR A 193 14.81 -12.17 35.11
CA THR A 193 15.39 -13.32 35.83
C THR A 193 15.89 -14.42 34.90
N THR A 194 15.47 -14.44 33.62
CA THR A 194 15.91 -15.44 32.63
C THR A 194 17.17 -15.01 31.87
N GLY A 195 17.52 -13.72 31.90
CA GLY A 195 18.63 -13.18 31.11
C GLY A 195 18.29 -12.94 29.64
N GLU A 196 17.00 -12.98 29.28
CA GLU A 196 16.49 -12.78 27.92
C GLU A 196 15.77 -11.43 27.81
N ALA A 197 15.72 -10.86 26.61
CA ALA A 197 14.88 -9.69 26.36
C ALA A 197 13.42 -10.11 26.15
N TYR A 198 12.47 -9.32 26.62
CA TYR A 198 11.03 -9.53 26.39
C TYR A 198 10.44 -8.40 25.56
N LEU A 199 9.52 -8.75 24.66
CA LEU A 199 8.74 -7.81 23.87
C LEU A 199 7.25 -8.09 24.02
N LEU A 200 6.46 -7.06 24.33
CA LEU A 200 5.01 -7.09 24.25
C LEU A 200 4.56 -6.41 22.96
N VAL A 201 3.89 -7.18 22.10
CA VAL A 201 3.14 -6.67 20.94
C VAL A 201 1.67 -6.59 21.32
N ASN A 202 1.10 -5.38 21.46
CA ASN A 202 -0.31 -5.21 21.83
C ASN A 202 -0.97 -4.08 21.04
N ALA A 203 -1.19 -4.34 19.75
CA ALA A 203 -1.81 -3.38 18.83
C ALA A 203 -3.34 -3.36 18.93
N HIS A 204 -3.95 -2.17 18.90
CA HIS A 204 -5.40 -2.01 19.00
C HIS A 204 -5.99 -1.65 17.63
N GLN A 205 -6.34 -2.66 16.85
CA GLN A 205 -6.99 -2.53 15.54
C GLN A 205 -8.41 -3.11 15.56
N PRO A 206 -9.26 -2.78 14.56
CA PRO A 206 -10.57 -3.43 14.42
C PRO A 206 -10.46 -4.96 14.34
N ASN A 207 -11.43 -5.67 14.92
CA ASN A 207 -11.45 -7.14 14.90
C ASN A 207 -11.85 -7.76 13.56
N THR A 208 -12.26 -6.95 12.58
CA THR A 208 -12.75 -7.42 11.27
C THR A 208 -12.34 -6.46 10.16
N GLY A 209 -12.27 -6.98 8.94
CA GLY A 209 -12.01 -6.19 7.74
C GLY A 209 -10.51 -5.96 7.52
N PRO A 210 -10.13 -5.07 6.59
CA PRO A 210 -8.75 -4.91 6.13
C PRO A 210 -7.69 -4.53 7.18
N GLN A 211 -8.12 -4.04 8.33
CA GLN A 211 -7.23 -3.64 9.44
C GLN A 211 -7.18 -4.69 10.56
N ALA A 212 -7.93 -5.78 10.45
CA ALA A 212 -7.80 -6.90 11.37
C ALA A 212 -6.42 -7.56 11.17
N PHE A 213 -5.81 -7.96 12.29
CA PHE A 213 -4.55 -8.68 12.23
C PHE A 213 -4.78 -10.13 11.78
N TYR A 214 -3.90 -10.55 10.90
CA TYR A 214 -3.71 -11.93 10.49
C TYR A 214 -2.37 -12.39 11.04
N GLU A 215 -2.35 -13.55 11.70
CA GLU A 215 -1.13 -14.13 12.25
C GLU A 215 -0.56 -15.14 11.27
N ALA A 216 0.75 -15.12 11.07
CA ALA A 216 1.44 -16.08 10.22
C ALA A 216 2.89 -16.29 10.68
N HIS A 217 3.45 -17.43 10.29
CA HIS A 217 4.89 -17.69 10.29
C HIS A 217 5.34 -17.96 8.86
N ILE A 218 6.43 -17.30 8.46
CA ILE A 218 7.01 -17.43 7.13
C ILE A 218 8.50 -17.77 7.23
N CYS A 219 8.94 -18.77 6.49
CA CYS A 219 10.30 -19.30 6.55
C CYS A 219 10.83 -19.68 5.16
N SER A 220 11.96 -19.10 4.75
CA SER A 220 12.64 -19.38 3.48
C SER A 220 14.10 -19.76 3.68
N GLU A 221 14.68 -20.48 2.71
CA GLU A 221 16.14 -20.71 2.68
C GLU A 221 16.92 -19.43 2.31
N GLU A 222 16.24 -18.37 1.84
CA GLU A 222 16.82 -17.05 1.53
C GLU A 222 16.91 -16.12 2.75
N GLY A 223 16.53 -16.60 3.94
CA GLY A 223 16.78 -15.95 5.22
C GLY A 223 15.57 -15.26 5.85
N LEU A 224 14.35 -15.51 5.37
CA LEU A 224 13.15 -15.27 6.17
C LEU A 224 13.00 -16.39 7.20
N ASN A 225 12.80 -16.02 8.46
CA ASN A 225 12.24 -16.91 9.49
C ASN A 225 11.61 -16.02 10.55
N VAL A 226 10.35 -15.65 10.34
CA VAL A 226 9.68 -14.59 11.11
C VAL A 226 8.22 -14.95 11.35
N THR A 227 7.74 -14.69 12.57
CA THR A 227 6.35 -14.89 12.96
C THR A 227 5.76 -13.63 13.57
N GLY A 228 4.47 -13.42 13.34
CA GLY A 228 3.73 -12.35 13.99
C GLY A 228 2.50 -11.90 13.18
N GLY A 229 2.11 -10.64 13.41
CA GLY A 229 0.91 -10.04 12.86
C GLY A 229 1.17 -9.19 11.61
N LEU A 230 0.27 -9.32 10.64
CA LEU A 230 0.18 -8.51 9.42
C LEU A 230 -1.27 -8.09 9.19
N LEU A 231 -1.49 -7.16 8.26
CA LEU A 231 -2.83 -6.76 7.82
C LEU A 231 -3.22 -7.48 6.53
N ALA A 232 -4.51 -7.47 6.19
CA ALA A 232 -5.00 -8.06 4.95
C ALA A 232 -4.27 -7.46 3.73
N GLY A 233 -3.74 -8.33 2.87
CA GLY A 233 -2.96 -7.90 1.71
C GLY A 233 -1.52 -7.49 2.07
N GLY A 234 -1.04 -7.77 3.28
CA GLY A 234 0.35 -7.54 3.69
C GLY A 234 1.27 -8.66 3.20
N PRO A 235 2.44 -8.36 2.59
CA PRO A 235 3.33 -9.38 2.02
C PRO A 235 4.40 -9.87 3.01
N CYS A 236 4.43 -9.30 4.22
CA CYS A 236 5.43 -9.56 5.25
C CYS A 236 4.87 -9.23 6.65
N ILE A 237 5.57 -9.68 7.69
CA ILE A 237 5.18 -9.49 9.09
C ILE A 237 5.42 -8.03 9.49
N LEU A 238 4.39 -7.36 10.01
CA LEU A 238 4.46 -5.95 10.41
C LEU A 238 4.83 -5.78 11.88
N HIS A 239 4.39 -6.70 12.73
CA HIS A 239 4.77 -6.79 14.14
C HIS A 239 5.13 -8.22 14.44
N GLY A 240 6.23 -8.48 15.13
CA GLY A 240 6.61 -9.86 15.39
C GLY A 240 8.04 -10.03 15.86
N VAL A 241 8.52 -11.25 15.68
CA VAL A 241 9.87 -11.67 16.04
C VAL A 241 10.44 -12.55 14.93
N ASN A 242 11.74 -12.43 14.72
CA ASN A 242 12.55 -13.45 14.06
C ASN A 242 13.52 -14.07 15.08
N GLU A 243 14.42 -14.93 14.63
CA GLU A 243 15.39 -15.62 15.50
C GLU A 243 16.31 -14.66 16.29
N ASN A 244 16.44 -13.40 15.85
CA ASN A 244 17.43 -12.46 16.35
C ASN A 244 16.82 -11.21 17.00
N LEU A 245 15.67 -10.75 16.51
CA LEU A 245 15.09 -9.44 16.80
C LEU A 245 13.57 -9.51 16.93
N GLY A 246 13.00 -8.56 17.67
CA GLY A 246 11.56 -8.33 17.73
C GLY A 246 11.22 -6.85 17.55
N TRP A 247 10.04 -6.58 17.00
CA TRP A 247 9.53 -5.21 16.83
C TRP A 247 8.01 -5.13 16.98
N ALA A 248 7.56 -3.96 17.42
CA ALA A 248 6.15 -3.60 17.53
C ALA A 248 5.97 -2.13 17.14
N HIS A 249 4.80 -1.81 16.60
CA HIS A 249 4.42 -0.43 16.28
C HIS A 249 3.28 0.06 17.16
N THR A 250 3.35 1.33 17.53
CA THR A 250 2.25 2.04 18.18
C THR A 250 1.90 3.26 17.37
N VAL A 251 0.65 3.69 17.45
CA VAL A 251 0.24 4.97 16.86
C VAL A 251 1.00 6.07 17.59
N ASN A 252 1.85 6.80 16.87
CA ASN A 252 2.47 8.02 17.36
C ASN A 252 1.72 9.25 16.83
N TYR A 253 1.94 10.41 17.45
CA TYR A 253 1.27 11.66 17.08
C TYR A 253 2.24 12.67 16.47
N CYS A 254 3.24 12.20 15.72
CA CYS A 254 4.06 13.11 14.93
C CYS A 254 3.20 13.83 13.90
N ASP A 255 3.58 15.07 13.58
CA ASP A 255 3.03 15.78 12.43
C ASP A 255 3.58 15.15 11.14
N ARG A 256 2.68 14.75 10.24
CA ARG A 256 3.00 13.98 9.01
C ARG A 256 2.46 14.64 7.75
N MET A 257 1.70 15.72 7.91
CA MET A 257 0.90 16.29 6.83
C MET A 257 0.52 17.73 7.11
N ASP A 258 0.72 18.58 6.11
CA ASP A 258 0.34 19.99 6.12
C ASP A 258 -0.89 20.23 5.25
N GLU A 259 -1.77 21.13 5.71
CA GLU A 259 -2.86 21.70 4.92
C GLU A 259 -2.59 23.18 4.65
N TYR A 260 -2.57 23.55 3.36
CA TYR A 260 -2.35 24.92 2.91
C TYR A 260 -3.63 25.47 2.29
N GLN A 261 -4.18 26.54 2.84
CA GLN A 261 -5.15 27.34 2.11
C GLN A 261 -4.42 28.17 1.05
N LEU A 262 -4.83 28.02 -0.21
CA LEU A 262 -4.19 28.70 -1.33
C LEU A 262 -4.73 30.12 -1.50
N GLU A 263 -3.83 31.10 -1.65
CA GLU A 263 -4.17 32.44 -2.13
C GLU A 263 -4.47 32.36 -3.64
N MET A 264 -5.75 32.47 -4.02
CA MET A 264 -6.20 32.35 -5.40
C MET A 264 -6.11 33.68 -6.15
N ASN A 265 -5.78 33.64 -7.45
CA ASN A 265 -5.75 34.83 -8.29
C ASN A 265 -7.19 35.37 -8.51
N PRO A 266 -7.50 36.62 -8.10
CA PRO A 266 -8.83 37.21 -8.28
C PRO A 266 -9.25 37.32 -9.77
N ALA A 267 -8.29 37.42 -10.69
CA ALA A 267 -8.54 37.50 -12.12
C ALA A 267 -8.59 36.11 -12.80
N ASN A 268 -8.09 35.05 -12.16
CA ASN A 268 -8.10 33.69 -12.71
C ASN A 268 -8.27 32.63 -11.61
N ALA A 269 -9.48 32.09 -11.51
CA ALA A 269 -9.87 31.14 -10.46
C ALA A 269 -9.12 29.79 -10.48
N LEU A 270 -8.29 29.52 -11.49
CA LEU A 270 -7.43 28.32 -11.57
C LEU A 270 -5.95 28.64 -11.37
N GLN A 271 -5.62 29.85 -10.92
CA GLN A 271 -4.27 30.22 -10.50
C GLN A 271 -4.20 30.47 -9.01
N TYR A 272 -3.08 30.09 -8.41
CA TYR A 272 -2.75 30.34 -7.02
C TYR A 272 -1.35 30.95 -6.90
N LYS A 273 -1.13 31.69 -5.83
CA LYS A 273 0.15 32.33 -5.57
C LYS A 273 1.13 31.34 -4.97
N PHE A 274 2.34 31.33 -5.52
CA PHE A 274 3.47 30.57 -4.99
C PHE A 274 4.73 31.40 -5.17
N ASN A 275 5.43 31.71 -4.07
CA ASN A 275 6.63 32.56 -4.07
C ASN A 275 6.46 33.88 -4.85
N GLY A 276 5.31 34.55 -4.66
CA GLY A 276 4.99 35.82 -5.33
C GLY A 276 4.54 35.70 -6.79
N GLN A 277 4.52 34.50 -7.37
CA GLN A 277 4.10 34.27 -8.76
C GLN A 277 2.76 33.53 -8.83
N TRP A 278 1.97 33.81 -9.87
CA TRP A 278 0.74 33.08 -10.16
C TRP A 278 1.04 31.80 -10.94
N LEU A 279 0.76 30.65 -10.34
CA LEU A 279 0.90 29.33 -10.98
C LEU A 279 -0.48 28.74 -11.28
N ASN A 280 -0.59 28.02 -12.40
CA ASN A 280 -1.82 27.28 -12.71
C ASN A 280 -1.95 26.04 -11.82
N LEU A 281 -3.17 25.75 -11.36
CA LEU A 281 -3.54 24.44 -10.85
C LEU A 281 -3.57 23.44 -12.00
N GLU A 282 -3.02 22.25 -11.78
CA GLU A 282 -3.27 21.13 -12.68
C GLU A 282 -4.70 20.62 -12.44
N VAL A 283 -5.45 20.37 -13.52
CA VAL A 283 -6.86 19.95 -13.43
C VAL A 283 -7.04 18.65 -14.20
N LYS A 284 -7.59 17.62 -13.53
CA LYS A 284 -7.97 16.36 -14.16
C LYS A 284 -9.44 16.06 -13.84
N THR A 285 -10.16 15.52 -14.82
CA THR A 285 -11.55 15.07 -14.60
C THR A 285 -11.55 13.56 -14.46
N ILE A 286 -12.00 13.07 -13.31
CA ILE A 286 -12.21 11.63 -13.07
C ILE A 286 -13.68 11.27 -13.25
N ARG A 287 -13.93 9.98 -13.52
CA ARG A 287 -15.27 9.42 -13.74
C ARG A 287 -15.50 8.27 -12.78
N LEU A 288 -16.41 8.45 -11.83
CA LEU A 288 -16.73 7.47 -10.80
C LEU A 288 -17.95 6.65 -11.22
N LYS A 289 -17.84 5.32 -11.21
CA LYS A 289 -18.97 4.42 -11.46
C LYS A 289 -19.52 3.93 -10.12
N ILE A 290 -20.61 4.54 -9.66
CA ILE A 290 -21.16 4.28 -8.33
C ILE A 290 -22.25 3.20 -8.42
N LYS A 291 -22.19 2.19 -7.56
CA LYS A 291 -23.21 1.14 -7.45
C LYS A 291 -24.60 1.76 -7.25
N GLY A 292 -25.56 1.31 -8.06
CA GLY A 292 -26.94 1.83 -8.05
C GLY A 292 -27.17 3.15 -8.80
N ILE A 293 -26.12 3.77 -9.36
CA ILE A 293 -26.26 4.97 -10.22
C ILE A 293 -25.99 4.57 -11.68
N PRO A 294 -26.94 4.79 -12.61
CA PRO A 294 -26.84 4.27 -13.98
C PRO A 294 -25.79 4.98 -14.84
N PHE A 295 -25.33 6.17 -14.45
CA PHE A 295 -24.34 6.97 -15.16
C PHE A 295 -23.07 7.21 -14.34
N LYS A 296 -21.96 7.49 -15.02
CA LYS A 296 -20.70 7.86 -14.37
C LYS A 296 -20.75 9.30 -13.85
N VAL A 297 -20.42 9.49 -12.58
CA VAL A 297 -20.33 10.82 -11.97
C VAL A 297 -18.98 11.44 -12.29
N LYS A 298 -18.97 12.62 -12.91
CA LYS A 298 -17.74 13.38 -13.18
C LYS A 298 -17.35 14.21 -11.96
N ARG A 299 -16.06 14.21 -11.63
CA ARG A 299 -15.46 15.08 -10.60
C ARG A 299 -14.15 15.65 -11.09
N LYS A 300 -13.90 16.93 -10.82
CA LYS A 300 -12.59 17.55 -11.02
C LYS A 300 -11.73 17.27 -9.80
N ILE A 301 -10.48 16.94 -10.04
CA ILE A 301 -9.41 16.92 -9.04
C ILE A 301 -8.38 17.98 -9.42
N TYR A 302 -7.78 18.61 -8.42
CA TYR A 302 -6.81 19.68 -8.60
C TYR A 302 -5.48 19.28 -7.98
N TRP A 303 -4.40 19.82 -8.51
CA TRP A 303 -3.07 19.64 -7.93
C TRP A 303 -2.29 20.95 -8.00
N SER A 304 -1.72 21.33 -6.87
CA SER A 304 -0.81 22.47 -6.74
C SER A 304 0.63 21.97 -6.54
N ARG A 305 1.59 22.88 -6.42
CA ARG A 305 2.97 22.54 -6.04
C ARG A 305 3.05 21.88 -4.66
N TYR A 306 2.10 22.15 -3.76
CA TYR A 306 2.05 21.54 -2.44
C TYR A 306 1.55 20.09 -2.49
N GLY A 307 0.55 19.81 -3.33
CA GLY A 307 0.02 18.46 -3.53
C GLY A 307 -1.47 18.41 -3.92
N ALA A 308 -2.13 17.35 -3.47
CA ALA A 308 -3.56 17.09 -3.67
C ALA A 308 -4.39 18.30 -3.25
N THR A 309 -5.23 18.83 -4.14
CA THR A 309 -5.95 20.07 -3.89
C THR A 309 -7.45 19.92 -4.06
N MET A 310 -8.21 20.45 -3.11
CA MET A 310 -9.67 20.44 -3.09
C MET A 310 -10.22 21.86 -2.98
N LYS A 311 -11.43 22.04 -3.51
CA LYS A 311 -12.19 23.28 -3.39
C LYS A 311 -13.38 23.07 -2.48
N ASN A 312 -13.59 23.97 -1.53
CA ASN A 312 -14.80 24.05 -0.71
C ASN A 312 -15.37 25.49 -0.76
N LYS A 313 -16.27 25.87 0.15
CA LYS A 313 -16.86 27.22 0.20
C LYS A 313 -15.88 28.31 0.65
N GLN A 314 -14.85 27.94 1.43
CA GLN A 314 -13.84 28.85 1.99
C GLN A 314 -12.65 29.07 1.04
N GLY A 315 -12.47 28.24 0.01
CA GLY A 315 -11.41 28.41 -0.98
C GLY A 315 -10.86 27.09 -1.51
N PHE A 316 -9.58 27.12 -1.90
CA PHE A 316 -8.82 25.93 -2.29
C PHE A 316 -7.82 25.55 -1.19
N PHE A 317 -7.75 24.27 -0.90
CA PHE A 317 -6.89 23.70 0.14
C PHE A 317 -6.03 22.60 -0.48
N SER A 318 -4.72 22.68 -0.27
CA SER A 318 -3.76 21.67 -0.70
C SER A 318 -3.26 20.87 0.49
N ILE A 319 -3.15 19.56 0.29
CA ILE A 319 -2.60 18.62 1.27
C ILE A 319 -1.22 18.19 0.81
N ARG A 320 -0.23 18.31 1.70
CA ARG A 320 1.13 17.80 1.52
C ARG A 320 1.40 16.74 2.58
N LEU A 321 1.86 15.56 2.15
CA LEU A 321 1.94 14.37 2.99
C LEU A 321 3.25 13.62 2.74
N GLY A 322 3.97 13.28 3.81
CA GLY A 322 5.22 12.52 3.73
C GLY A 322 5.05 11.12 3.11
N ALA A 323 3.93 10.44 3.39
CA ALA A 323 3.66 9.08 2.87
C ALA A 323 3.55 9.01 1.34
N ASN A 324 3.30 10.14 0.66
CA ASN A 324 3.22 10.19 -0.80
C ASN A 324 4.57 10.59 -1.45
N MET A 325 5.63 10.73 -0.66
CA MET A 325 6.97 11.08 -1.15
C MET A 325 7.86 9.84 -1.38
N LYS A 326 7.50 8.67 -0.85
CA LYS A 326 8.24 7.41 -0.98
C LYS A 326 7.27 6.24 -1.16
N ILE A 327 7.73 5.14 -1.75
CA ILE A 327 6.93 3.90 -1.89
C ILE A 327 7.59 2.66 -1.24
N GLY A 328 8.77 2.82 -0.63
CA GLY A 328 9.58 1.72 -0.08
C GLY A 328 9.25 1.28 1.34
N VAL A 329 8.06 1.60 1.88
CA VAL A 329 7.72 1.26 3.27
C VAL A 329 7.55 -0.26 3.46
N LEU A 330 6.91 -0.95 2.51
CA LEU A 330 6.82 -2.41 2.54
C LEU A 330 8.19 -3.09 2.33
N ASP A 331 9.05 -2.50 1.50
CA ASP A 331 10.44 -2.96 1.34
C ASP A 331 11.20 -2.86 2.67
N GLN A 332 11.05 -1.74 3.37
CA GLN A 332 11.64 -1.56 4.70
C GLN A 332 11.19 -2.66 5.69
N TRP A 333 9.89 -2.97 5.77
CA TRP A 333 9.43 -4.08 6.62
C TRP A 333 9.99 -5.42 6.19
N TYR A 334 10.06 -5.69 4.88
CA TYR A 334 10.70 -6.89 4.37
C TYR A 334 12.19 -6.99 4.79
N GLN A 335 12.95 -5.90 4.73
CA GLN A 335 14.33 -5.89 5.23
C GLN A 335 14.39 -6.12 6.76
N MET A 336 13.46 -5.53 7.52
CA MET A 336 13.37 -5.76 8.97
C MET A 336 13.08 -7.23 9.30
N ASN A 337 12.23 -7.89 8.52
CA ASN A 337 11.90 -9.32 8.69
C ASN A 337 13.15 -10.20 8.57
N LYS A 338 14.09 -9.83 7.70
CA LYS A 338 15.35 -10.54 7.42
C LYS A 338 16.54 -10.07 8.28
N ALA A 339 16.36 -9.04 9.11
CA ALA A 339 17.45 -8.47 9.89
C ALA A 339 17.98 -9.48 10.92
N LYS A 340 19.30 -9.66 10.95
CA LYS A 340 19.99 -10.60 11.86
C LYS A 340 20.63 -9.92 13.06
N ASN A 341 20.69 -8.60 13.05
CA ASN A 341 21.31 -7.78 14.08
C ASN A 341 20.71 -6.37 14.07
N PHE A 342 20.95 -5.62 15.16
CA PHE A 342 20.46 -4.25 15.30
C PHE A 342 21.34 -3.21 14.58
N THR A 343 22.63 -3.52 14.37
CA THR A 343 23.67 -2.61 13.89
C THR A 343 24.33 -3.07 12.60
#